data_AF-A0A644XYZ3-F1
#
_entry.id   AF-A0A644XYZ3-F1
#
_cell.length_a   1.000
_cell.length_b   1.000
_cell.length_c   1.000
_cell.angle_alpha   90.00
_cell.angle_beta   90.00
_cell.angle_gamma   90.00
#
_symmetry.space_group_name_H-M   'P 1'
#
loop_
_entity.id
_entity.type
_entity.pdbx_description
1 polymer ?
#
loop_
_entity_poly.entity_id
_entity_poly.type
_entity_poly.pdbx_seq_one_letter_code
_entity_poly.pdbx_strand_id
1 'polypeptide(L)'
;MLELNKKRIIVTFLMHLGDLTLTTPFLHVLRKAAPDAHIAYLVDEKLKDVVLHNPNIDEVLTIDKKGKDNSIKALCKAADIISEKKFDVLINLHPNERCSFIDFWAKVPVKVGFSHFLFRPFLTRVTRLNRKMHAADMYIDVLAQLGVQDLTNNGLEIFPGDDDKITANDFWQEQQVAADDKLVGFNIGSAVKTKRWPPERFAQVADALAAKGCKTVFFGGSMDEEMVEEATSLMTTTPIIATGRFTIGQLAAAMQRCKLIITNDSGPMHVAISQKVPIVAMYGPSSPALYGPYTKDATIVTAMPPCTGCAKGMKHECTDMQCMTRLTVEQVIKAAENWLKNDAASF
;
A
#
# COMPACT_ATOMS: atom_id res chain seq x y z
N MET A 1 -2.95 -26.82 -15.82
CA MET A 1 -3.70 -25.73 -15.19
C MET A 1 -4.17 -26.22 -13.84
N LEU A 2 -4.01 -25.44 -12.77
CA LEU A 2 -4.54 -25.81 -11.46
C LEU A 2 -6.01 -25.40 -11.39
N GLU A 3 -6.90 -26.32 -11.06
CA GLU A 3 -8.33 -26.03 -10.90
C GLU A 3 -8.56 -25.26 -9.58
N LEU A 4 -8.92 -23.98 -9.69
CA LEU A 4 -9.12 -23.08 -8.53
C LEU A 4 -10.60 -22.94 -8.16
N ASN A 5 -11.53 -23.06 -9.11
CA ASN A 5 -12.95 -22.84 -8.83
C ASN A 5 -13.53 -23.95 -7.92
N LYS A 6 -14.54 -23.61 -7.11
CA LYS A 6 -15.18 -24.51 -6.13
C LYS A 6 -14.20 -25.12 -5.11
N LYS A 7 -13.07 -24.45 -4.86
CA LYS A 7 -12.06 -24.83 -3.86
C LYS A 7 -12.13 -23.92 -2.64
N ARG A 8 -11.61 -24.40 -1.52
CA ARG A 8 -11.23 -23.59 -0.37
C ARG A 8 -9.76 -23.18 -0.55
N ILE A 9 -9.51 -21.91 -0.81
CA ILE A 9 -8.19 -21.36 -1.09
C ILE A 9 -7.75 -20.50 0.10
N ILE A 10 -6.52 -20.66 0.57
CA ILE A 10 -5.88 -19.74 1.51
C ILE A 10 -4.69 -19.08 0.83
N VAL A 11 -4.69 -17.76 0.78
CA VAL A 11 -3.53 -16.96 0.36
C VAL A 11 -2.76 -16.57 1.61
N THR A 12 -1.43 -16.58 1.57
CA THR A 12 -0.61 -16.19 2.74
C THR A 12 0.35 -15.06 2.38
N PHE A 13 0.25 -13.95 3.14
CA PHE A 13 1.07 -12.77 2.90
C PHE A 13 1.20 -11.89 4.16
N LEU A 14 2.43 -11.78 4.66
CA LEU A 14 2.71 -11.14 5.96
C LEU A 14 3.64 -9.92 5.85
N MET A 15 3.64 -9.20 4.72
CA MET A 15 4.51 -8.03 4.52
C MET A 15 3.91 -6.74 5.11
N HIS A 16 4.39 -5.57 4.66
CA HIS A 16 4.02 -4.25 5.13
C HIS A 16 2.81 -3.69 4.34
N LEU A 17 2.28 -2.56 4.80
CA LEU A 17 1.09 -1.89 4.25
C LEU A 17 1.12 -1.78 2.71
N GLY A 18 2.17 -1.17 2.15
CA GLY A 18 2.26 -0.95 0.70
C GLY A 18 2.28 -2.26 -0.08
N ASP A 19 3.08 -3.24 0.37
CA ASP A 19 3.16 -4.54 -0.28
C ASP A 19 1.82 -5.30 -0.21
N LEU A 20 1.10 -5.21 0.91
CA LEU A 20 -0.21 -5.86 1.06
C LEU A 20 -1.24 -5.22 0.12
N THR A 21 -1.28 -3.89 0.05
CA THR A 21 -2.15 -3.19 -0.90
C THR A 21 -1.81 -3.56 -2.35
N LEU A 22 -0.54 -3.77 -2.69
CA LEU A 22 -0.10 -4.24 -4.00
C LEU A 22 -0.55 -5.68 -4.35
N THR A 23 -1.05 -6.47 -3.38
CA THR A 23 -1.67 -7.78 -3.65
C THR A 23 -3.16 -7.70 -3.98
N THR A 24 -3.80 -6.53 -3.82
CA THR A 24 -5.25 -6.39 -4.06
C THR A 24 -5.67 -6.64 -5.53
N PRO A 25 -4.89 -6.27 -6.56
CA PRO A 25 -5.16 -6.69 -7.94
C PRO A 25 -5.15 -8.21 -8.13
N PHE A 26 -4.22 -8.91 -7.45
CA PHE A 26 -4.15 -10.37 -7.49
C PHE A 26 -5.43 -11.01 -6.92
N LEU A 27 -6.00 -10.45 -5.84
CA LEU A 27 -7.24 -10.95 -5.25
C LEU A 27 -8.42 -10.81 -6.22
N HIS A 28 -8.51 -9.69 -6.93
CA HIS A 28 -9.54 -9.48 -7.96
C HIS A 28 -9.43 -10.51 -9.08
N VAL A 29 -8.21 -10.74 -9.61
CA VAL A 29 -7.98 -11.76 -10.64
C VAL A 29 -8.29 -13.17 -10.13
N LEU A 30 -7.91 -13.48 -8.88
CA LEU A 30 -8.19 -14.77 -8.26
C LEU A 30 -9.70 -15.02 -8.14
N ARG A 31 -10.47 -14.06 -7.61
CA ARG A 31 -11.94 -14.17 -7.51
C ARG A 31 -12.58 -14.37 -8.86
N LYS A 32 -12.15 -13.65 -9.90
CA LYS A 32 -12.66 -13.81 -11.26
C LYS A 32 -12.35 -15.19 -11.85
N ALA A 33 -11.16 -15.73 -11.59
CA ALA A 33 -10.78 -17.07 -12.03
C ALA A 33 -11.47 -18.20 -11.23
N ALA A 34 -11.93 -17.89 -10.01
CA ALA A 34 -12.52 -18.85 -9.08
C ALA A 34 -13.77 -18.26 -8.39
N PRO A 35 -14.85 -17.99 -9.15
CA PRO A 35 -16.02 -17.27 -8.63
C PRO A 35 -16.72 -18.00 -7.48
N ASP A 36 -16.77 -19.34 -7.52
CA ASP A 36 -17.41 -20.19 -6.52
C ASP A 36 -16.44 -20.71 -5.45
N ALA A 37 -15.19 -20.23 -5.43
CA ALA A 37 -14.22 -20.62 -4.41
C ALA A 37 -14.49 -19.88 -3.08
N HIS A 38 -14.19 -20.54 -1.97
CA HIS A 38 -14.03 -19.87 -0.69
C HIS A 38 -12.58 -19.40 -0.57
N ILE A 39 -12.33 -18.10 -0.63
CA ILE A 39 -11.01 -17.48 -0.57
C ILE A 39 -10.81 -16.91 0.82
N ALA A 40 -9.78 -17.40 1.52
CA ALA A 40 -9.30 -16.81 2.76
C ALA A 40 -7.95 -16.13 2.54
N TYR A 41 -7.62 -15.14 3.37
CA TYR A 41 -6.33 -14.45 3.35
C TYR A 41 -5.71 -14.37 4.74
N LEU A 42 -4.50 -14.93 4.91
CA LEU A 42 -3.69 -14.73 6.12
C LEU A 42 -2.85 -13.46 6.00
N VAL A 43 -3.09 -12.50 6.89
CA VAL A 43 -2.39 -11.20 6.95
C VAL A 43 -1.90 -10.87 8.37
N ASP A 44 -1.10 -9.82 8.51
CA ASP A 44 -0.73 -9.27 9.82
C ASP A 44 -1.95 -8.60 10.46
N GLU A 45 -2.20 -8.86 11.75
CA GLU A 45 -3.32 -8.27 12.51
C GLU A 45 -3.37 -6.73 12.38
N LYS A 46 -2.21 -6.07 12.38
CA LYS A 46 -2.12 -4.59 12.31
C LYS A 46 -2.52 -4.02 10.95
N LEU A 47 -2.58 -4.86 9.92
CA LEU A 47 -2.85 -4.45 8.54
C LEU A 47 -4.14 -5.10 7.99
N LYS A 48 -4.93 -5.76 8.84
CA LYS A 48 -6.14 -6.49 8.40
C LYS A 48 -7.12 -5.58 7.68
N ASP A 49 -7.24 -4.32 8.08
CA ASP A 49 -8.18 -3.34 7.50
C ASP A 49 -7.94 -3.10 6.00
N VAL A 50 -6.74 -3.42 5.48
CA VAL A 50 -6.46 -3.35 4.03
C VAL A 50 -7.36 -4.30 3.23
N VAL A 51 -7.73 -5.43 3.81
CA VAL A 51 -8.44 -6.52 3.13
C VAL A 51 -9.74 -6.95 3.82
N LEU A 52 -10.02 -6.43 5.03
CA LEU A 52 -11.11 -6.88 5.90
C LEU A 52 -12.48 -6.86 5.21
N HIS A 53 -12.79 -5.82 4.45
CA HIS A 53 -14.06 -5.68 3.72
C HIS A 53 -13.90 -5.88 2.21
N ASN A 54 -12.83 -6.54 1.76
CA ASN A 54 -12.59 -6.76 0.33
C ASN A 54 -13.56 -7.82 -0.21
N PRO A 55 -14.41 -7.52 -1.22
CA PRO A 55 -15.43 -8.42 -1.74
C PRO A 55 -14.85 -9.64 -2.48
N ASN A 56 -13.55 -9.65 -2.76
CA ASN A 56 -12.88 -10.77 -3.40
C ASN A 56 -12.50 -11.88 -2.40
N ILE A 57 -12.62 -11.64 -1.09
CA ILE A 57 -12.24 -12.56 -0.02
C ILE A 57 -13.47 -12.88 0.85
N ASP A 58 -13.57 -14.13 1.29
CA ASP A 58 -14.64 -14.60 2.18
C ASP A 58 -14.22 -14.62 3.67
N GLU A 59 -12.92 -14.74 3.93
CA GLU A 59 -12.39 -14.82 5.30
C GLU A 59 -11.00 -14.19 5.45
N VAL A 60 -10.81 -13.38 6.48
CA VAL A 60 -9.49 -12.85 6.85
C VAL A 60 -9.00 -13.53 8.12
N LEU A 61 -7.84 -14.19 8.01
CA LEU A 61 -7.10 -14.76 9.13
C LEU A 61 -5.95 -13.82 9.49
N THR A 62 -5.68 -13.68 10.78
CA THR A 62 -4.66 -12.75 11.24
C THR A 62 -3.62 -13.41 12.12
N ILE A 63 -2.41 -12.85 12.09
CA ILE A 63 -1.33 -13.16 13.02
C ILE A 63 -0.71 -11.86 13.54
N ASP A 64 -0.48 -11.76 14.84
CA ASP A 64 0.27 -10.66 15.43
C ASP A 64 1.76 -11.02 15.51
N LYS A 65 2.44 -10.93 14.36
CA LYS A 65 3.83 -11.39 14.20
C LYS A 65 4.85 -10.62 15.05
N LYS A 66 4.49 -9.44 15.58
CA LYS A 66 5.37 -8.60 16.41
C LYS A 66 4.97 -8.55 17.88
N GLY A 67 3.77 -9.02 18.23
CA GLY A 67 3.30 -9.13 19.60
C GLY A 67 3.09 -10.59 19.99
N LYS A 68 1.83 -10.99 20.22
CA LYS A 68 1.47 -12.28 20.85
C LYS A 68 1.94 -13.51 20.06
N ASP A 69 2.12 -13.39 18.75
CA ASP A 69 2.42 -14.53 17.87
C ASP A 69 3.90 -14.60 17.42
N ASN A 70 4.82 -13.97 18.15
CA ASN A 70 6.27 -13.97 17.82
C ASN A 70 7.04 -15.20 18.36
N SER A 71 6.37 -16.35 18.51
CA SER A 71 7.00 -17.61 18.96
C SER A 71 6.73 -18.75 18.00
N ILE A 72 7.62 -19.75 17.96
CA ILE A 72 7.44 -20.95 17.10
C ILE A 72 6.12 -21.65 17.42
N LYS A 73 5.73 -21.72 18.71
CA LYS A 73 4.44 -22.28 19.15
C LYS A 73 3.25 -21.53 18.54
N ALA A 74 3.33 -20.20 18.44
CA ALA A 74 2.28 -19.40 17.82
C ALA A 74 2.22 -19.59 16.30
N LEU A 75 3.37 -19.75 15.63
CA LEU A 75 3.42 -20.10 14.20
C LEU A 75 2.79 -21.48 13.95
N CYS A 76 3.09 -22.48 14.79
CA CYS A 76 2.42 -23.79 14.75
C CYS A 76 0.92 -23.65 14.95
N LYS A 77 0.48 -22.87 15.95
CA LYS A 77 -0.94 -22.62 16.20
C LYS A 77 -1.64 -21.97 14.98
N ALA A 78 -1.01 -21.00 14.33
CA ALA A 78 -1.54 -20.39 13.12
C ALA A 78 -1.70 -21.44 11.99
N ALA A 79 -0.71 -22.32 11.83
CA ALA A 79 -0.78 -23.42 10.88
C ALA A 79 -1.84 -24.47 11.24
N ASP A 80 -2.08 -24.74 12.52
CA ASP A 80 -3.13 -25.64 12.99
C ASP A 80 -4.53 -25.05 12.69
N ILE A 81 -4.73 -23.75 12.93
CA ILE A 81 -5.96 -23.03 12.55
C ILE A 81 -6.22 -23.14 11.04
N ILE A 82 -5.19 -22.96 10.21
CA ILE A 82 -5.30 -23.15 8.75
C ILE A 82 -5.68 -24.61 8.42
N SER A 83 -5.07 -25.58 9.11
CA SER A 83 -5.31 -27.01 8.90
C SER A 83 -6.76 -27.41 9.23
N GLU A 84 -7.32 -26.87 10.32
CA GLU A 84 -8.69 -27.13 10.76
C GLU A 84 -9.74 -26.63 9.76
N LYS A 85 -9.42 -25.59 9.00
CA LYS A 85 -10.30 -24.99 8.00
C LYS A 85 -10.40 -25.77 6.68
N LYS A 86 -9.63 -26.85 6.54
CA LYS A 86 -9.67 -27.79 5.41
C LYS A 86 -9.57 -27.07 4.06
N PHE A 87 -8.58 -26.19 3.91
CA PHE A 87 -8.28 -25.59 2.61
C PHE A 87 -7.76 -26.66 1.64
N ASP A 88 -8.12 -26.54 0.37
CA ASP A 88 -7.66 -27.40 -0.72
C ASP A 88 -6.34 -26.88 -1.32
N VAL A 89 -6.22 -25.56 -1.43
CA VAL A 89 -5.09 -24.88 -2.08
C VAL A 89 -4.55 -23.78 -1.18
N LEU A 90 -3.23 -23.79 -0.97
CA LEU A 90 -2.49 -22.71 -0.33
C LEU A 90 -1.63 -21.99 -1.37
N ILE A 91 -1.72 -20.67 -1.45
CA ILE A 91 -0.89 -19.82 -2.33
C ILE A 91 -0.02 -18.91 -1.48
N ASN A 92 1.30 -19.20 -1.43
CA ASN A 92 2.26 -18.35 -0.74
C ASN A 92 2.76 -17.22 -1.65
N LEU A 93 2.50 -15.97 -1.26
CA LEU A 93 2.99 -14.77 -1.93
C LEU A 93 4.16 -14.10 -1.20
N HIS A 94 4.50 -14.54 0.01
CA HIS A 94 5.55 -13.98 0.86
C HIS A 94 6.65 -15.02 1.18
N PRO A 95 7.73 -15.09 0.39
CA PRO A 95 8.78 -16.11 0.51
C PRO A 95 9.78 -15.86 1.65
N ASN A 96 9.31 -15.43 2.83
CA ASN A 96 10.15 -15.34 4.03
C ASN A 96 10.07 -16.60 4.89
N GLU A 97 10.99 -16.74 5.84
CA GLU A 97 11.09 -17.91 6.71
C GLU A 97 9.84 -18.16 7.56
N ARG A 98 9.20 -17.09 8.07
CA ARG A 98 8.03 -17.21 8.96
C ARG A 98 6.78 -17.67 8.21
N CYS A 99 6.42 -16.99 7.12
CA CYS A 99 5.26 -17.32 6.30
C CYS A 99 5.42 -18.73 5.71
N SER A 100 6.61 -19.02 5.17
CA SER A 100 6.90 -20.33 4.60
C SER A 100 6.87 -21.47 5.64
N PHE A 101 7.24 -21.19 6.90
CA PHE A 101 7.12 -22.18 7.98
C PHE A 101 5.66 -22.48 8.32
N ILE A 102 4.81 -21.46 8.45
CA ILE A 102 3.36 -21.64 8.67
C ILE A 102 2.78 -22.50 7.54
N ASP A 103 3.08 -22.15 6.29
CA ASP A 103 2.57 -22.85 5.11
C ASP A 103 3.07 -24.28 5.03
N PHE A 104 4.33 -24.53 5.40
CA PHE A 104 4.90 -25.87 5.47
C PHE A 104 4.18 -26.73 6.52
N TRP A 105 3.94 -26.18 7.71
CA TRP A 105 3.30 -26.90 8.82
C TRP A 105 1.80 -27.13 8.59
N ALA A 106 1.12 -26.22 7.89
CA ALA A 106 -0.30 -26.32 7.62
C ALA A 106 -0.63 -27.56 6.75
N LYS A 107 -1.66 -28.31 7.13
CA LYS A 107 -2.12 -29.50 6.41
C LYS A 107 -3.05 -29.10 5.26
N VAL A 108 -2.45 -28.62 4.17
CA VAL A 108 -3.13 -28.27 2.91
C VAL A 108 -2.57 -29.15 1.79
N PRO A 109 -3.39 -29.86 1.00
CA PRO A 109 -2.92 -30.88 0.07
C PRO A 109 -2.19 -30.29 -1.15
N VAL A 110 -2.58 -29.11 -1.62
CA VAL A 110 -1.90 -28.42 -2.73
C VAL A 110 -1.28 -27.12 -2.24
N LYS A 111 0.05 -27.03 -2.27
CA LYS A 111 0.79 -25.83 -1.88
C LYS A 111 1.54 -25.27 -3.08
N VAL A 112 1.20 -24.05 -3.47
CA VAL A 112 1.80 -23.34 -4.61
C VAL A 112 2.29 -21.95 -4.18
N GLY A 113 2.84 -21.18 -5.11
CA GLY A 113 3.44 -19.89 -4.80
C GLY A 113 4.96 -19.96 -4.76
N PHE A 114 5.55 -19.03 -4.03
CA PHE A 114 6.99 -19.00 -3.78
C PHE A 114 7.27 -18.99 -2.28
N SER A 115 8.18 -19.85 -1.84
CA SER A 115 8.57 -19.95 -0.44
C SER A 115 10.07 -19.69 -0.24
N HIS A 116 10.45 -19.50 1.02
CA HIS A 116 11.84 -19.55 1.44
C HIS A 116 12.49 -20.88 1.02
N PHE A 117 13.79 -20.85 0.71
CA PHE A 117 14.49 -21.97 0.06
C PHE A 117 14.44 -23.28 0.86
N LEU A 118 14.40 -23.20 2.20
CA LEU A 118 14.29 -24.34 3.10
C LEU A 118 12.99 -25.13 2.94
N PHE A 119 11.88 -24.44 2.61
CA PHE A 119 10.54 -25.06 2.54
C PHE A 119 10.09 -25.32 1.11
N ARG A 120 10.84 -24.81 0.13
CA ARG A 120 10.51 -24.91 -1.30
C ARG A 120 10.36 -26.35 -1.83
N PRO A 121 11.15 -27.35 -1.37
CA PRO A 121 10.96 -28.74 -1.78
C PRO A 121 9.59 -29.34 -1.42
N PHE A 122 8.84 -28.72 -0.49
CA PHE A 122 7.54 -29.20 -0.04
C PHE A 122 6.35 -28.53 -0.76
N LEU A 123 6.63 -27.62 -1.70
CA LEU A 123 5.59 -27.06 -2.57
C LEU A 123 5.22 -28.08 -3.65
N THR A 124 3.92 -28.26 -3.88
CA THR A 124 3.39 -29.04 -5.01
C THR A 124 3.84 -28.44 -6.34
N ARG A 125 3.86 -27.10 -6.44
CA ARG A 125 4.35 -26.38 -7.61
C ARG A 125 4.94 -25.03 -7.22
N VAL A 126 6.18 -24.78 -7.62
CA VAL A 126 6.84 -23.48 -7.43
C VAL A 126 6.43 -22.53 -8.55
N THR A 127 5.89 -21.37 -8.18
CA THR A 127 5.67 -20.24 -9.09
C THR A 127 6.60 -19.10 -8.69
N ARG A 128 7.58 -18.77 -9.54
CA ARG A 128 8.65 -17.82 -9.17
C ARG A 128 8.14 -16.39 -9.25
N LEU A 129 8.46 -15.58 -8.24
CA LEU A 129 8.20 -14.14 -8.27
C LEU A 129 9.21 -13.43 -9.18
N ASN A 130 8.76 -12.92 -10.32
CA ASN A 130 9.60 -12.17 -11.26
C ASN A 130 9.84 -10.73 -10.77
N ARG A 131 10.93 -10.53 -10.02
CA ARG A 131 11.32 -9.22 -9.43
C ARG A 131 11.74 -8.15 -10.45
N LYS A 132 11.61 -8.40 -11.75
CA LYS A 132 11.80 -7.41 -12.81
C LYS A 132 10.48 -6.72 -13.20
N MET A 133 9.34 -7.28 -12.79
CA MET A 133 8.01 -6.72 -13.01
C MET A 133 7.67 -5.73 -11.90
N HIS A 134 6.69 -4.87 -12.17
CA HIS A 134 6.03 -4.12 -11.11
C HIS A 134 5.45 -5.10 -10.08
N ALA A 135 5.54 -4.77 -8.79
CA ALA A 135 5.20 -5.70 -7.70
C ALA A 135 3.76 -6.25 -7.80
N ALA A 136 2.79 -5.41 -8.18
CA ALA A 136 1.40 -5.86 -8.41
C ALA A 136 1.32 -6.92 -9.52
N ASP A 137 1.94 -6.66 -10.68
CA ASP A 137 1.96 -7.61 -11.80
C ASP A 137 2.75 -8.87 -11.47
N MET A 138 3.81 -8.76 -10.67
CA MET A 138 4.59 -9.90 -10.16
C MET A 138 3.71 -10.85 -9.32
N TYR A 139 2.79 -10.32 -8.52
CA TYR A 139 1.84 -11.15 -7.78
C TYR A 139 0.80 -11.76 -8.72
N ILE A 140 0.23 -11.00 -9.65
CA ILE A 140 -0.71 -11.52 -10.67
C ILE A 140 -0.07 -12.64 -11.51
N ASP A 141 1.22 -12.53 -11.84
CA ASP A 141 1.97 -13.53 -12.61
C ASP A 141 2.00 -14.91 -11.92
N VAL A 142 1.83 -14.99 -10.60
CA VAL A 142 1.62 -16.27 -9.90
C VAL A 142 0.40 -16.99 -10.44
N LEU A 143 -0.72 -16.29 -10.66
CA LEU A 143 -1.95 -16.87 -11.24
C LEU A 143 -1.76 -17.26 -12.70
N ALA A 144 -1.05 -16.43 -13.48
CA ALA A 144 -0.69 -16.73 -14.85
C ALA A 144 0.11 -18.04 -14.94
N GLN A 145 1.10 -18.21 -14.07
CA GLN A 145 1.88 -19.45 -13.96
C GLN A 145 0.98 -20.64 -13.57
N LEU A 146 -0.06 -20.45 -12.75
CA LEU A 146 -1.05 -21.50 -12.43
C LEU A 146 -2.01 -21.84 -13.58
N GLY A 147 -2.07 -20.98 -14.60
CA GLY A 147 -2.81 -21.17 -15.85
C GLY A 147 -4.00 -20.23 -16.03
N VAL A 148 -4.19 -19.24 -15.15
CA VAL A 148 -5.24 -18.21 -15.32
C VAL A 148 -4.93 -17.37 -16.57
N GLN A 149 -5.92 -17.21 -17.43
CA GLN A 149 -5.77 -16.52 -18.73
C GLN A 149 -6.17 -15.04 -18.65
N ASP A 150 -7.31 -14.74 -18.01
CA ASP A 150 -7.80 -13.38 -17.89
C ASP A 150 -7.22 -12.69 -16.64
N LEU A 151 -6.18 -11.88 -16.85
CA LEU A 151 -5.45 -11.15 -15.82
C LEU A 151 -5.91 -9.70 -15.64
N THR A 152 -7.00 -9.28 -16.29
CA THR A 152 -7.55 -7.93 -16.13
C THR A 152 -7.97 -7.67 -14.68
N ASN A 153 -7.72 -6.46 -14.18
CA ASN A 153 -7.95 -6.07 -12.79
C ASN A 153 -8.33 -4.58 -12.67
N ASN A 154 -8.83 -4.18 -11.49
CA ASN A 154 -9.29 -2.82 -11.20
C ASN A 154 -8.21 -1.90 -10.58
N GLY A 155 -6.94 -2.31 -10.63
CA GLY A 155 -5.87 -1.65 -9.89
C GLY A 155 -5.94 -1.93 -8.39
N LEU A 156 -5.35 -1.05 -7.58
CA LEU A 156 -5.36 -1.20 -6.13
C LEU A 156 -6.76 -0.89 -5.57
N GLU A 157 -7.19 -1.64 -4.56
CA GLU A 157 -8.50 -1.48 -3.93
C GLU A 157 -8.42 -1.79 -2.42
N ILE A 158 -8.83 -0.83 -1.60
CA ILE A 158 -9.13 -1.01 -0.17
C ILE A 158 -10.58 -0.58 0.00
N PHE A 159 -11.36 -1.38 0.72
CA PHE A 159 -12.78 -1.14 0.93
C PHE A 159 -12.95 -0.73 2.40
N PRO A 160 -13.15 0.56 2.71
CA PRO A 160 -13.46 0.99 4.07
C PRO A 160 -14.82 0.43 4.51
N GLY A 161 -14.92 0.01 5.78
CA GLY A 161 -16.19 -0.34 6.40
C GLY A 161 -17.09 0.87 6.59
N ASP A 162 -18.35 0.66 6.99
CA ASP A 162 -19.27 1.77 7.20
C ASP A 162 -18.87 2.64 8.40
N ASP A 163 -18.38 2.03 9.48
CA ASP A 163 -17.83 2.74 10.64
C ASP A 163 -16.58 3.56 10.28
N ASP A 164 -15.75 3.08 9.35
CA ASP A 164 -14.58 3.80 8.86
C ASP A 164 -15.01 5.09 8.12
N LYS A 165 -16.04 4.99 7.29
CA LYS A 165 -16.61 6.13 6.54
C LYS A 165 -17.25 7.15 7.48
N ILE A 166 -18.01 6.69 8.47
CA ILE A 166 -18.62 7.57 9.48
C ILE A 166 -17.53 8.34 10.22
N THR A 167 -16.51 7.63 10.73
CA THR A 167 -15.39 8.26 11.46
C THR A 167 -14.65 9.29 10.60
N ALA A 168 -14.37 8.97 9.34
CA ALA A 168 -13.73 9.91 8.42
C ALA A 168 -14.60 11.14 8.13
N ASN A 169 -15.91 10.95 7.93
CA ASN A 169 -16.85 12.04 7.70
C ASN A 169 -16.98 12.96 8.93
N ASP A 170 -17.08 12.39 10.13
CA ASP A 170 -17.16 13.14 11.38
C ASP A 170 -15.90 14.00 11.59
N PHE A 171 -14.72 13.45 11.28
CA PHE A 171 -13.48 14.21 11.28
C PHE A 171 -13.53 15.39 10.30
N TRP A 172 -14.00 15.20 9.07
CA TRP A 172 -14.09 16.29 8.10
C TRP A 172 -15.10 17.37 8.50
N GLN A 173 -16.20 17.00 9.16
CA GLN A 173 -17.14 17.94 9.74
C GLN A 173 -16.54 18.73 10.91
N GLU A 174 -15.81 18.07 11.81
CA GLU A 174 -15.07 18.70 12.91
C GLU A 174 -14.07 19.74 12.37
N GLN A 175 -13.36 19.39 11.29
CA GLN A 175 -12.40 20.27 10.61
C GLN A 175 -13.07 21.29 9.65
N GLN A 176 -14.40 21.38 9.64
CA GLN A 176 -15.18 22.31 8.82
C GLN A 176 -14.82 22.24 7.33
N VAL A 177 -14.58 21.05 6.80
CA VAL A 177 -14.35 20.81 5.37
C VAL A 177 -15.70 20.66 4.67
N ALA A 178 -16.10 21.68 3.91
CA ALA A 178 -17.31 21.68 3.09
C ALA A 178 -17.14 20.76 1.87
N ALA A 179 -18.21 20.36 1.18
CA ALA A 179 -18.11 19.39 0.07
C ALA A 179 -17.35 19.92 -1.17
N ASP A 180 -17.39 21.22 -1.40
CA ASP A 180 -16.77 21.94 -2.53
C ASP A 180 -15.31 22.35 -2.28
N ASP A 181 -14.82 22.21 -1.04
CA ASP A 181 -13.43 22.50 -0.70
C ASP A 181 -12.46 21.63 -1.53
N LYS A 182 -11.45 22.28 -2.11
CA LYS A 182 -10.33 21.60 -2.78
C LYS A 182 -9.33 21.13 -1.73
N LEU A 183 -9.56 19.93 -1.20
CA LEU A 183 -8.70 19.32 -0.19
C LEU A 183 -7.49 18.64 -0.85
N VAL A 184 -6.28 19.06 -0.49
CA VAL A 184 -5.02 18.45 -0.91
C VAL A 184 -4.36 17.81 0.30
N GLY A 185 -4.12 16.50 0.23
CA GLY A 185 -3.48 15.75 1.29
C GLY A 185 -1.98 15.61 1.11
N PHE A 186 -1.27 15.58 2.22
CA PHE A 186 0.17 15.39 2.31
C PHE A 186 0.44 14.16 3.15
N ASN A 187 1.25 13.24 2.64
CA ASN A 187 1.79 12.14 3.44
C ASN A 187 3.32 12.14 3.31
N ILE A 188 3.98 12.71 4.32
CA ILE A 188 5.40 13.07 4.28
C ILE A 188 6.29 12.06 5.03
N GLY A 189 5.67 11.21 5.85
CA GLY A 189 6.37 10.24 6.68
C GLY A 189 7.05 9.11 5.89
N SER A 190 8.21 8.66 6.37
CA SER A 190 8.87 7.44 5.91
C SER A 190 9.84 6.93 6.97
N ALA A 191 9.87 5.63 7.24
CA ALA A 191 10.89 5.04 8.12
C ALA A 191 12.32 5.14 7.55
N VAL A 192 12.45 5.30 6.22
CA VAL A 192 13.74 5.39 5.53
C VAL A 192 14.07 6.84 5.26
N LYS A 193 15.09 7.38 5.97
CA LYS A 193 15.51 8.79 5.88
C LYS A 193 15.79 9.25 4.45
N THR A 194 16.43 8.41 3.63
CA THR A 194 16.77 8.74 2.23
C THR A 194 15.56 8.86 1.30
N LYS A 195 14.35 8.50 1.75
CA LYS A 195 13.09 8.72 1.02
C LYS A 195 12.34 9.98 1.47
N ARG A 196 12.82 10.69 2.49
CA ARG A 196 12.15 11.86 3.05
C ARG A 196 12.56 13.10 2.24
N TRP A 197 11.58 13.76 1.65
CA TRP A 197 11.79 15.09 1.06
C TRP A 197 11.90 16.13 2.19
N PRO A 198 12.71 17.20 2.04
CA PRO A 198 12.92 18.15 3.12
C PRO A 198 11.62 18.81 3.61
N PRO A 199 11.42 18.94 4.93
CA PRO A 199 10.17 19.43 5.53
C PRO A 199 9.83 20.86 5.10
N GLU A 200 10.83 21.74 4.97
CA GLU A 200 10.65 23.12 4.51
C GLU A 200 10.05 23.21 3.10
N ARG A 201 10.30 22.20 2.26
CA ARG A 201 9.76 22.15 0.90
C ARG A 201 8.31 21.69 0.87
N PHE A 202 7.94 20.77 1.76
CA PHE A 202 6.53 20.43 1.96
C PHE A 202 5.73 21.64 2.45
N ALA A 203 6.28 22.41 3.40
CA ALA A 203 5.68 23.64 3.88
C ALA A 203 5.43 24.64 2.73
N GLN A 204 6.46 24.88 1.90
CA GLN A 204 6.38 25.77 0.74
C GLN A 204 5.32 25.32 -0.29
N VAL A 205 5.22 24.01 -0.56
CA VAL A 205 4.18 23.48 -1.46
C VAL A 205 2.79 23.67 -0.85
N ALA A 206 2.61 23.35 0.42
CA ALA A 206 1.33 23.48 1.11
C ALA A 206 0.85 24.93 1.13
N ASP A 207 1.70 25.88 1.52
CA ASP A 207 1.40 27.31 1.50
C ASP A 207 1.06 27.82 0.09
N ALA A 208 1.81 27.39 -0.92
CA ALA A 208 1.55 27.80 -2.30
C ALA A 208 0.20 27.29 -2.84
N LEU A 209 -0.26 26.11 -2.41
CA LEU A 209 -1.57 25.58 -2.76
C LEU A 209 -2.69 26.21 -1.93
N ALA A 210 -2.44 26.49 -0.65
CA ALA A 210 -3.37 27.20 0.22
C ALA A 210 -3.64 28.63 -0.27
N ALA A 211 -2.61 29.34 -0.74
CA ALA A 211 -2.74 30.65 -1.39
C ALA A 211 -3.61 30.64 -2.66
N LYS A 212 -3.86 29.44 -3.24
CA LYS A 212 -4.74 29.22 -4.40
C LYS A 212 -6.13 28.73 -4.00
N GLY A 213 -6.47 28.80 -2.71
CA GLY A 213 -7.78 28.40 -2.19
C GLY A 213 -7.93 26.90 -1.94
N CYS A 214 -6.83 26.13 -1.88
CA CYS A 214 -6.91 24.73 -1.45
C CYS A 214 -6.90 24.64 0.08
N LYS A 215 -7.62 23.68 0.65
CA LYS A 215 -7.39 23.25 2.04
C LYS A 215 -6.31 22.18 2.04
N THR A 216 -5.36 22.27 2.96
CA THR A 216 -4.24 21.32 3.06
C THR A 216 -4.39 20.47 4.30
N VAL A 217 -4.20 19.15 4.18
CA VAL A 217 -4.23 18.21 5.29
C VAL A 217 -2.97 17.34 5.33
N PHE A 218 -2.39 17.14 6.51
CA PHE A 218 -1.25 16.25 6.71
C PHE A 218 -1.69 14.94 7.37
N PHE A 219 -1.48 13.83 6.66
CA PHE A 219 -1.70 12.47 7.14
C PHE A 219 -0.39 11.85 7.65
N GLY A 220 -0.53 10.81 8.46
CA GLY A 220 0.57 9.99 8.94
C GLY A 220 0.15 9.13 10.13
N GLY A 221 0.99 8.19 10.51
CA GLY A 221 0.83 7.50 11.79
C GLY A 221 1.33 8.36 12.95
N SER A 222 1.20 7.85 14.18
CA SER A 222 1.78 8.51 15.37
C SER A 222 3.30 8.69 15.26
N MET A 223 3.98 7.77 14.57
CA MET A 223 5.42 7.86 14.31
C MET A 223 5.81 9.00 13.35
N ASP A 224 4.84 9.64 12.70
CA ASP A 224 5.06 10.73 11.76
C ASP A 224 4.74 12.11 12.37
N GLU A 225 4.24 12.17 13.61
CA GLU A 225 3.83 13.41 14.28
C GLU A 225 4.97 14.43 14.34
N GLU A 226 6.17 14.04 14.80
CA GLU A 226 7.34 14.94 14.86
C GLU A 226 7.72 15.49 13.48
N MET A 227 7.65 14.66 12.42
CA MET A 227 7.98 15.07 11.06
C MET A 227 6.95 16.06 10.50
N VAL A 228 5.66 15.85 10.81
CA VAL A 228 4.58 16.74 10.40
C VAL A 228 4.62 18.04 11.20
N GLU A 229 4.91 17.99 12.49
CA GLU A 229 5.11 19.19 13.31
C GLU A 229 6.26 20.05 12.78
N GLU A 230 7.40 19.44 12.44
CA GLU A 230 8.54 20.13 11.83
C GLU A 230 8.12 20.85 10.53
N ALA A 231 7.48 20.14 9.59
CA ALA A 231 7.05 20.74 8.33
C ALA A 231 5.99 21.84 8.53
N THR A 232 5.02 21.63 9.41
CA THR A 232 3.91 22.57 9.61
C THR A 232 4.32 23.79 10.43
N SER A 233 5.34 23.69 11.28
CA SER A 233 5.96 24.85 11.97
C SER A 233 6.62 25.85 11.01
N LEU A 234 6.97 25.40 9.79
CA LEU A 234 7.58 26.21 8.75
C LEU A 234 6.55 26.82 7.78
N MET A 235 5.26 26.51 7.95
CA MET A 235 4.17 27.06 7.14
C MET A 235 3.73 28.44 7.62
N THR A 236 3.24 29.24 6.68
CA THR A 236 2.60 30.53 6.93
C THR A 236 1.08 30.42 6.98
N THR A 237 0.51 29.33 6.44
CA THR A 237 -0.91 28.98 6.50
C THR A 237 -1.17 27.89 7.54
N THR A 238 -2.43 27.75 7.99
CA THR A 238 -2.81 26.73 8.97
C THR A 238 -3.38 25.49 8.26
N PRO A 239 -2.68 24.34 8.29
CA PRO A 239 -3.18 23.09 7.73
C PRO A 239 -4.08 22.33 8.72
N ILE A 240 -4.84 21.38 8.20
CA ILE A 240 -5.49 20.33 9.00
C ILE A 240 -4.45 19.27 9.36
N ILE A 241 -4.44 18.82 10.61
CA ILE A 241 -3.54 17.76 11.08
C ILE A 241 -4.34 16.47 11.34
N ALA A 242 -4.05 15.44 10.56
CA ALA A 242 -4.70 14.13 10.64
C ALA A 242 -3.73 13.00 11.05
N THR A 243 -2.50 13.33 11.47
CA THR A 243 -1.54 12.35 11.97
C THR A 243 -2.06 11.62 13.20
N GLY A 244 -1.94 10.29 13.21
CA GLY A 244 -2.38 9.46 14.33
C GLY A 244 -3.90 9.38 14.54
N ARG A 245 -4.71 10.05 13.69
CA ARG A 245 -6.17 10.12 13.85
C ARG A 245 -6.93 8.92 13.28
N PHE A 246 -6.29 8.14 12.40
CA PHE A 246 -6.97 7.11 11.61
C PHE A 246 -6.31 5.74 11.69
N THR A 247 -7.13 4.68 11.77
CA THR A 247 -6.76 3.33 11.35
C THR A 247 -6.57 3.27 9.83
N ILE A 248 -6.15 2.13 9.27
CA ILE A 248 -5.92 2.03 7.82
C ILE A 248 -7.24 2.11 7.03
N GLY A 249 -8.32 1.48 7.53
CA GLY A 249 -9.65 1.58 6.91
C GLY A 249 -10.17 3.01 6.92
N GLN A 250 -10.07 3.69 8.07
CA GLN A 250 -10.43 5.10 8.23
C GLN A 250 -9.55 6.02 7.37
N LEU A 251 -8.25 5.74 7.23
CA LEU A 251 -7.34 6.50 6.39
C LEU A 251 -7.75 6.40 4.92
N ALA A 252 -8.11 5.21 4.46
CA ALA A 252 -8.65 5.01 3.12
C ALA A 252 -9.94 5.84 2.93
N ALA A 253 -10.90 5.76 3.85
CA ALA A 253 -12.11 6.58 3.79
C ALA A 253 -11.82 8.09 3.81
N ALA A 254 -10.89 8.54 4.66
CA ALA A 254 -10.50 9.94 4.76
C ALA A 254 -9.83 10.44 3.48
N MET A 255 -8.92 9.65 2.89
CA MET A 255 -8.21 10.01 1.67
C MET A 255 -9.16 10.16 0.46
N GLN A 256 -10.30 9.44 0.41
CA GLN A 256 -11.31 9.61 -0.65
C GLN A 256 -11.78 11.06 -0.82
N ARG A 257 -11.75 11.86 0.27
CA ARG A 257 -12.16 13.27 0.22
C ARG A 257 -11.13 14.16 -0.49
N CYS A 258 -9.88 13.72 -0.62
CA CYS A 258 -8.82 14.52 -1.22
C CYS A 258 -8.94 14.57 -2.74
N LYS A 259 -8.70 15.75 -3.32
CA LYS A 259 -8.57 15.97 -4.77
C LYS A 259 -7.19 15.57 -5.31
N LEU A 260 -6.20 15.55 -4.44
CA LEU A 260 -4.82 15.18 -4.74
C LEU A 260 -4.12 14.74 -3.46
N ILE A 261 -3.26 13.73 -3.55
CA ILE A 261 -2.28 13.41 -2.50
C ILE A 261 -0.86 13.68 -3.00
N ILE A 262 -0.10 14.45 -2.23
CA ILE A 262 1.32 14.71 -2.43
C ILE A 262 2.10 13.88 -1.39
N THR A 263 3.00 13.01 -1.83
CA THR A 263 3.59 12.02 -0.92
C THR A 263 4.99 11.55 -1.32
N ASN A 264 5.74 11.05 -0.33
CA ASN A 264 6.93 10.24 -0.57
C ASN A 264 6.55 8.80 -0.95
N ASP A 265 7.48 8.05 -1.56
CA ASP A 265 7.36 6.60 -1.79
C ASP A 265 7.22 5.79 -0.49
N SER A 266 5.97 5.61 -0.04
CA SER A 266 5.60 5.03 1.25
C SER A 266 4.24 4.32 1.19
N GLY A 267 3.94 3.50 2.20
CA GLY A 267 2.70 2.70 2.26
C GLY A 267 1.40 3.49 2.02
N PRO A 268 1.19 4.67 2.65
CA PRO A 268 -0.02 5.45 2.46
C PRO A 268 -0.23 5.98 1.03
N MET A 269 0.82 6.07 0.20
CA MET A 269 0.66 6.35 -1.24
C MET A 269 -0.22 5.29 -1.91
N HIS A 270 0.02 4.01 -1.62
CA HIS A 270 -0.78 2.92 -2.18
C HIS A 270 -2.21 2.90 -1.60
N VAL A 271 -2.40 3.36 -0.36
CA VAL A 271 -3.74 3.56 0.21
C VAL A 271 -4.48 4.62 -0.60
N ALA A 272 -3.90 5.80 -0.84
CA ALA A 272 -4.54 6.83 -1.65
C ALA A 272 -4.88 6.37 -3.09
N ILE A 273 -3.96 5.64 -3.73
CA ILE A 273 -4.19 5.06 -5.07
C ILE A 273 -5.37 4.09 -5.04
N SER A 274 -5.50 3.30 -3.97
CA SER A 274 -6.61 2.35 -3.84
C SER A 274 -7.98 3.03 -3.79
N GLN A 275 -8.00 4.32 -3.43
CA GLN A 275 -9.17 5.19 -3.38
C GLN A 275 -9.34 6.04 -4.64
N LYS A 276 -8.55 5.76 -5.69
CA LYS A 276 -8.57 6.46 -6.98
C LYS A 276 -8.26 7.97 -6.88
N VAL A 277 -7.54 8.38 -5.84
CA VAL A 277 -7.10 9.76 -5.68
C VAL A 277 -5.86 10.01 -6.53
N PRO A 278 -5.81 11.09 -7.32
CA PRO A 278 -4.61 11.45 -8.06
C PRO A 278 -3.40 11.66 -7.16
N ILE A 279 -2.21 11.28 -7.63
CA ILE A 279 -0.98 11.29 -6.83
C ILE A 279 0.10 12.18 -7.46
N VAL A 280 0.78 12.96 -6.63
CA VAL A 280 2.12 13.47 -6.94
C VAL A 280 3.09 12.80 -5.99
N ALA A 281 3.95 11.92 -6.51
CA ALA A 281 4.84 11.10 -5.70
C ALA A 281 6.31 11.50 -5.92
N MET A 282 7.00 11.83 -4.82
CA MET A 282 8.43 12.11 -4.83
C MET A 282 9.22 10.81 -4.69
N TYR A 283 10.05 10.53 -5.69
CA TYR A 283 10.93 9.36 -5.73
C TYR A 283 12.39 9.78 -5.70
N GLY A 284 13.11 9.28 -4.69
CA GLY A 284 14.56 9.43 -4.57
C GLY A 284 15.30 8.13 -4.89
N PRO A 285 15.65 7.32 -3.87
CA PRO A 285 16.52 6.14 -4.03
C PRO A 285 15.79 4.89 -4.56
N SER A 286 14.45 4.90 -4.54
CA SER A 286 13.61 3.78 -4.95
C SER A 286 13.37 3.77 -6.45
N SER A 287 13.15 2.58 -7.01
CA SER A 287 12.71 2.42 -8.41
C SER A 287 11.19 2.52 -8.53
N PRO A 288 10.63 3.57 -9.16
CA PRO A 288 9.20 3.64 -9.44
C PRO A 288 8.74 2.56 -10.43
N ALA A 289 9.63 1.96 -11.22
CA ALA A 289 9.24 0.87 -12.10
C ALA A 289 8.83 -0.41 -11.34
N LEU A 290 9.33 -0.60 -10.12
CA LEU A 290 9.09 -1.81 -9.33
C LEU A 290 7.97 -1.63 -8.29
N TYR A 291 7.90 -0.46 -7.66
CA TYR A 291 6.98 -0.15 -6.54
C TYR A 291 6.29 1.20 -6.71
N GLY A 292 6.21 1.69 -7.94
CA GLY A 292 5.60 2.97 -8.27
C GLY A 292 4.09 3.02 -8.00
N PRO A 293 3.47 4.17 -8.29
CA PRO A 293 2.03 4.26 -8.38
C PRO A 293 1.48 3.27 -9.42
N TYR A 294 0.74 2.25 -8.98
CA TYR A 294 0.03 1.33 -9.87
C TYR A 294 -1.32 1.93 -10.29
N THR A 295 -1.23 3.06 -11.01
CA THR A 295 -2.36 3.82 -11.55
C THR A 295 -1.87 4.69 -12.70
N LYS A 296 -2.79 5.09 -13.59
CA LYS A 296 -2.53 6.12 -14.60
C LYS A 296 -2.60 7.53 -14.02
N ASP A 297 -3.26 7.70 -12.87
CA ASP A 297 -3.55 8.99 -12.27
C ASP A 297 -2.45 9.42 -11.28
N ALA A 298 -1.21 9.45 -11.77
CA ALA A 298 -0.06 9.82 -10.96
C ALA A 298 1.01 10.57 -11.75
N THR A 299 1.64 11.54 -11.10
CA THR A 299 2.87 12.19 -11.56
C THR A 299 4.01 11.80 -10.63
N ILE A 300 5.05 11.18 -11.18
CA ILE A 300 6.27 10.85 -10.45
C ILE A 300 7.25 12.00 -10.62
N VAL A 301 7.69 12.59 -9.52
CA VAL A 301 8.69 13.65 -9.50
C VAL A 301 10.03 13.05 -9.06
N THR A 302 11.08 13.26 -9.86
CA THR A 302 12.45 12.80 -9.57
C THR A 302 13.45 13.96 -9.71
N ALA A 303 14.61 13.82 -9.06
CA ALA A 303 15.69 14.80 -9.11
C ALA A 303 16.16 15.09 -10.54
N MET A 304 16.43 16.37 -10.83
CA MET A 304 17.06 16.81 -12.07
C MET A 304 18.34 17.61 -11.78
N PRO A 305 19.54 17.16 -12.21
CA PRO A 305 19.81 15.89 -12.88
C PRO A 305 19.62 14.66 -11.95
N PRO A 306 19.32 13.47 -12.51
CA PRO A 306 19.13 12.26 -11.72
C PRO A 306 20.33 11.91 -10.83
N CYS A 307 20.06 11.36 -9.65
CA CYS A 307 21.10 10.86 -8.75
C CYS A 307 21.32 9.36 -8.99
N THR A 308 22.59 8.94 -9.13
CA THR A 308 22.98 7.54 -9.37
C THR A 308 23.57 6.85 -8.13
N GLY A 309 23.71 7.56 -7.01
CA GLY A 309 24.37 7.07 -5.80
C GLY A 309 23.71 5.85 -5.16
N CYS A 310 22.40 5.66 -5.39
CA CYS A 310 21.61 4.58 -4.81
C CYS A 310 21.49 3.33 -5.72
N ALA A 311 22.13 3.33 -6.89
CA ALA A 311 21.93 2.29 -7.92
C ALA A 311 22.31 0.86 -7.45
N LYS A 312 23.21 0.73 -6.46
CA LYS A 312 23.64 -0.55 -5.89
C LYS A 312 22.78 -1.04 -4.72
N GLY A 313 21.81 -0.24 -4.26
CA GLY A 313 20.87 -0.62 -3.19
C GLY A 313 20.50 0.52 -2.25
N MET A 314 19.29 0.46 -1.70
CA MET A 314 18.70 1.51 -0.84
C MET A 314 19.25 1.54 0.59
N LYS A 315 19.93 0.49 1.06
CA LYS A 315 20.51 0.39 2.41
C LYS A 315 21.97 0.86 2.38
N HIS A 316 22.16 2.17 2.40
CA HIS A 316 23.48 2.79 2.57
C HIS A 316 23.35 4.12 3.32
N GLU A 317 24.45 4.59 3.88
CA GLU A 317 24.53 5.96 4.39
C GLU A 317 24.70 6.92 3.21
N CYS A 318 23.74 7.83 3.05
CA CYS A 318 23.73 8.85 2.01
C CYS A 318 23.73 10.22 2.69
N THR A 319 24.86 10.92 2.65
CA THR A 319 25.06 12.18 3.36
C THR A 319 24.49 13.38 2.61
N ASP A 320 24.58 13.41 1.28
CA ASP A 320 24.16 14.55 0.46
C ASP A 320 22.69 14.50 -0.01
N MET A 321 22.08 13.30 0.05
CA MET A 321 20.70 13.02 -0.33
C MET A 321 20.27 13.70 -1.64
N GLN A 322 21.18 13.78 -2.63
CA GLN A 322 20.95 14.51 -3.89
C GLN A 322 19.66 14.12 -4.61
N CYS A 323 19.24 12.86 -4.47
CA CYS A 323 17.99 12.35 -5.03
C CYS A 323 16.74 13.04 -4.46
N MET A 324 16.78 13.48 -3.19
CA MET A 324 15.71 14.23 -2.54
C MET A 324 15.98 15.74 -2.54
N THR A 325 17.22 16.18 -2.38
CA THR A 325 17.56 17.62 -2.29
C THR A 325 17.56 18.34 -3.64
N ARG A 326 17.61 17.64 -4.78
CA ARG A 326 17.45 18.24 -6.12
C ARG A 326 16.00 18.26 -6.62
N LEU A 327 15.08 17.59 -5.94
CA LEU A 327 13.65 17.67 -6.21
C LEU A 327 13.12 19.03 -5.77
N THR A 328 12.78 19.92 -6.71
CA THR A 328 12.42 21.30 -6.37
C THR A 328 10.94 21.46 -6.06
N VAL A 329 10.61 22.52 -5.31
CA VAL A 329 9.23 22.89 -4.97
C VAL A 329 8.42 23.19 -6.22
N GLU A 330 9.02 23.86 -7.20
CA GLU A 330 8.38 24.21 -8.47
C GLU A 330 7.97 22.96 -9.27
N GLN A 331 8.79 21.91 -9.26
CA GLN A 331 8.43 20.64 -9.90
C GLN A 331 7.15 20.05 -9.29
N VAL A 332 7.05 20.05 -7.97
CA VAL A 332 5.90 19.49 -7.23
C VAL A 332 4.66 20.37 -7.41
N ILE A 333 4.77 21.69 -7.28
CA ILE A 333 3.66 22.64 -7.49
C ILE A 333 3.11 22.49 -8.92
N LYS A 334 3.99 22.47 -9.93
CA LYS A 334 3.57 22.31 -11.32
C LYS A 334 2.82 20.99 -11.54
N ALA A 335 3.31 19.90 -10.96
CA ALA A 335 2.63 18.61 -11.03
C ALA A 335 1.26 18.65 -10.34
N ALA A 336 1.17 19.26 -9.17
CA ALA A 336 -0.07 19.40 -8.41
C ALA A 336 -1.12 20.24 -9.15
N GLU A 337 -0.71 21.38 -9.72
CA GLU A 337 -1.60 22.24 -10.48
C GLU A 337 -2.21 21.57 -11.71
N ASN A 338 -1.45 20.71 -12.40
CA ASN A 338 -1.96 19.99 -13.56
C ASN A 338 -3.14 19.10 -13.17
N TRP A 339 -3.05 18.42 -12.02
CA TRP A 339 -4.14 17.60 -11.50
C TRP A 339 -5.33 18.46 -11.03
N LEU A 340 -5.07 19.55 -10.32
CA LEU A 340 -6.11 20.43 -9.79
C LEU A 340 -6.85 21.25 -10.87
N LYS A 341 -6.26 21.44 -12.05
CA LYS A 341 -6.90 22.08 -13.22
C LYS A 341 -7.77 21.10 -14.00
N ASN A 342 -7.33 19.87 -14.18
CA ASN A 342 -8.06 18.86 -14.97
C ASN A 342 -9.37 18.41 -14.30
N ASP A 343 -9.49 18.54 -12.98
CA ASP A 343 -10.72 18.25 -12.23
C ASP A 343 -11.85 19.25 -12.53
N ALA A 344 -11.52 20.46 -13.01
CA ALA A 344 -12.52 21.47 -13.39
C ALA A 344 -13.17 21.24 -14.77
N ALA A 345 -12.65 20.29 -15.57
CA ALA A 345 -13.15 19.97 -16.91
C ALA A 345 -14.01 18.68 -16.96
N SER A 346 -14.30 18.08 -15.81
CA SER A 346 -14.96 16.78 -15.69
C SER A 346 -16.36 16.86 -15.07
N PHE A 347 -17.13 17.87 -15.46
CA PHE A 347 -18.57 17.99 -15.16
C PHE A 347 -19.38 18.11 -16.44
#